data_AF-A0A2L0GK34-F1
#
_entry.id   AF-A0A2L0GK34-F1
#
_cell.length_a   1.000
_cell.length_b   1.000
_cell.length_c   1.000
_cell.angle_alpha   90.00
_cell.angle_beta   90.00
_cell.angle_gamma   90.00
#
_symmetry.space_group_name_H-M   'P 1'
#
loop_
_entity.id
_entity.type
_entity.pdbx_description
1 polymer ?
#
loop_
_entity_poly.entity_id
_entity_poly.type
_entity_poly.pdbx_seq_one_letter_code
_entity_poly.pdbx_strand_id
1 'polypeptide(L)'
;MTRDADPHKLARDLLGRDFDELAADEQRVLRRVASGTFTGRDADELAQAHETWKDRLADRVAAVGGSWGFIVGFGVVLLVWTSLNSGVLEALGLGPFDAYPFIFLNLMLSMLAAVQAPVILMSQNRQAMKDRITARHDYEVNLRTQLEILRLSHRIEMLAREVHKLAPETENPQTPSAK
;
A
#
# COMPACT_ATOMS: atom_id res chain seq x y z
N MET A 1 7.73 -18.21 28.92
CA MET A 1 8.55 -19.21 28.21
C MET A 1 7.83 -19.59 26.94
N THR A 2 8.15 -18.87 25.87
CA THR A 2 7.50 -18.86 24.57
C THR A 2 7.87 -20.16 23.86
N ARG A 3 6.92 -21.10 23.79
CA ARG A 3 7.14 -22.39 23.13
C ARG A 3 7.32 -22.12 21.64
N ASP A 4 8.52 -22.39 21.12
CA ASP A 4 8.83 -22.45 19.68
C ASP A 4 7.68 -23.16 18.97
N ALA A 5 6.83 -22.39 18.30
CA ALA A 5 5.66 -22.93 17.64
C ALA A 5 6.12 -23.39 16.25
N ASP A 6 6.21 -24.71 16.05
CA ASP A 6 6.66 -25.31 14.80
C ASP A 6 5.84 -24.77 13.61
N PRO A 7 6.48 -24.12 12.61
CA PRO A 7 5.81 -23.60 11.41
C PRO A 7 4.99 -24.66 10.68
N HIS A 8 5.43 -25.93 10.69
CA HIS A 8 4.74 -27.04 10.04
C HIS A 8 3.44 -27.39 10.74
N LYS A 9 3.40 -27.23 12.06
CA LYS A 9 2.19 -27.45 12.85
C LYS A 9 1.22 -26.29 12.69
N LEU A 10 1.70 -25.05 12.69
CA LEU A 10 0.85 -23.90 12.39
C LEU A 10 0.20 -24.00 10.99
N ALA A 11 0.95 -24.42 9.97
CA ALA A 11 0.39 -24.59 8.62
C ALA A 11 -0.80 -25.55 8.61
N ARG A 12 -0.65 -26.73 9.23
CA ARG A 12 -1.71 -27.73 9.30
C ARG A 12 -2.90 -27.29 10.15
N ASP A 13 -2.64 -26.71 11.32
CA ASP A 13 -3.71 -26.33 12.25
C ASP A 13 -4.54 -25.13 11.74
N LEU A 14 -3.97 -24.28 10.88
CA LEU A 14 -4.56 -22.98 10.53
C LEU A 14 -4.97 -22.87 9.06
N LEU A 15 -4.18 -23.44 8.16
CA LEU A 15 -4.42 -23.40 6.71
C LEU A 15 -4.93 -24.74 6.18
N GLY A 16 -4.95 -25.79 7.01
CA GLY A 16 -5.37 -27.13 6.61
C GLY A 16 -4.48 -27.75 5.53
N ARG A 17 -3.29 -27.18 5.31
CA ARG A 17 -2.32 -27.55 4.27
C ARG A 17 -0.95 -27.75 4.90
N ASP A 18 -0.15 -28.60 4.28
CA ASP A 18 1.23 -28.77 4.73
C ASP A 18 2.06 -27.52 4.42
N PHE A 19 3.01 -27.21 5.30
CA PHE A 19 3.83 -26.01 5.18
C PHE A 19 4.58 -25.97 3.84
N ASP A 20 5.00 -27.12 3.34
CA ASP A 20 5.75 -27.25 2.10
C ASP A 20 4.88 -27.03 0.85
N GLU A 21 3.55 -27.06 0.98
CA GLU A 21 2.61 -26.74 -0.09
C GLU A 21 2.21 -25.26 -0.16
N LEU A 22 2.53 -24.50 0.89
CA LEU A 22 2.24 -23.07 0.97
C LEU A 22 3.09 -22.27 -0.02
N ALA A 23 2.57 -21.13 -0.47
CA ALA A 23 3.34 -20.21 -1.28
C ALA A 23 4.55 -19.69 -0.47
N ALA A 24 5.63 -19.31 -1.16
CA ALA A 24 6.85 -18.81 -0.53
C ALA A 24 6.63 -17.57 0.37
N ASP A 25 5.56 -16.82 0.11
CA ASP A 25 5.14 -15.68 0.94
C ASP A 25 4.49 -16.15 2.25
N GLU A 26 3.60 -17.14 2.21
CA GLU A 26 2.92 -17.73 3.38
C GLU A 26 3.92 -18.43 4.31
N GLN A 27 4.83 -19.24 3.75
CA GLN A 27 5.89 -19.92 4.50
C GLN A 27 6.77 -18.93 5.28
N ARG A 28 7.07 -17.76 4.68
CA ARG A 28 7.88 -16.71 5.31
C ARG A 28 7.16 -16.10 6.51
N VAL A 29 5.86 -15.83 6.40
CA VAL A 29 5.08 -15.27 7.50
C VAL A 29 4.97 -16.27 8.64
N LEU A 30 4.65 -17.54 8.35
CA LEU A 30 4.58 -18.57 9.39
C LEU A 30 5.91 -18.77 10.12
N ARG A 31 7.05 -18.77 9.40
CA ARG A 31 8.38 -18.85 10.02
C ARG A 31 8.70 -17.66 10.92
N ARG A 32 8.32 -16.44 10.51
CA ARG A 32 8.51 -15.21 11.31
C ARG A 32 7.63 -15.18 12.56
N VAL A 33 6.39 -15.64 12.44
CA VAL A 33 5.47 -15.77 13.58
C VAL A 33 5.96 -16.84 14.56
N ALA A 34 6.45 -17.96 14.04
CA ALA A 34 7.05 -19.04 14.83
C ALA A 34 8.32 -18.61 15.58
N SER A 35 9.17 -17.78 14.97
CA SER A 35 10.45 -17.36 15.55
C SER A 35 10.33 -16.28 16.64
N GLY A 36 9.14 -15.74 16.90
CA GLY A 36 8.89 -14.72 17.92
C GLY A 36 9.62 -13.38 17.69
N THR A 37 10.35 -13.25 16.58
CA THR A 37 11.15 -12.09 16.18
C THR A 37 10.41 -11.33 15.11
N PHE A 38 9.37 -10.59 15.51
CA PHE A 38 8.76 -9.62 14.62
C PHE A 38 8.45 -8.30 15.32
N THR A 39 9.51 -7.49 15.52
CA THR A 39 9.40 -6.04 15.66
C THR A 39 9.16 -5.44 14.28
N GLY A 40 7.89 -5.29 13.89
CA GLY A 40 7.46 -4.81 12.58
C GLY A 40 7.82 -3.35 12.21
N ARG A 41 8.79 -2.72 12.88
CA ARG A 41 9.29 -1.37 12.51
C ARG A 41 10.52 -1.42 11.59
N ASP A 42 11.37 -2.44 11.74
CA ASP A 42 12.72 -2.39 11.13
C ASP A 42 12.71 -2.58 9.61
N ALA A 43 11.77 -3.34 9.06
CA ALA A 43 11.72 -3.61 7.61
C ALA A 43 11.20 -2.40 6.80
N ASP A 44 10.22 -1.67 7.33
CA ASP A 44 9.65 -0.49 6.69
C ASP A 44 10.55 0.75 6.84
N GLU A 45 11.25 0.90 7.98
CA GLU A 45 12.24 1.97 8.16
C GLU A 45 13.45 1.81 7.23
N LEU A 46 13.94 0.58 7.00
CA LEU A 46 15.08 0.33 6.10
C LEU A 46 14.71 0.49 4.62
N ALA A 47 13.45 0.25 4.24
CA ALA A 47 12.97 0.50 2.88
C ALA A 47 12.74 2.00 2.60
N GLN A 48 12.33 2.78 3.61
CA GLN A 48 12.11 4.22 3.51
C GLN A 48 13.40 5.05 3.61
N ALA A 49 14.45 4.53 4.25
CA ALA A 49 15.72 5.24 4.46
C ALA A 49 16.50 5.57 3.17
N HIS A 50 16.08 5.05 2.01
CA HIS A 50 16.70 5.31 0.70
C HIS A 50 15.86 6.19 -0.24
N GLU A 51 14.99 7.07 0.27
CA GLU A 51 14.42 8.15 -0.56
C GLU A 51 15.50 9.19 -0.90
N THR A 52 16.27 8.83 -1.92
CA THR A 52 17.33 9.62 -2.52
C THR A 52 16.72 10.92 -2.99
N TRP A 53 17.22 12.07 -2.52
CA TRP A 53 16.79 13.46 -2.81
C TRP A 53 16.07 13.75 -4.16
N LYS A 54 16.43 13.06 -5.24
CA LYS A 54 15.77 13.09 -6.56
C LYS A 54 14.29 12.67 -6.52
N ASP A 55 13.96 11.72 -5.66
CA ASP A 55 12.63 11.15 -5.45
C ASP A 55 11.67 12.20 -4.90
N ARG A 56 12.15 12.97 -3.91
CA ARG A 56 11.39 14.06 -3.29
C ARG A 56 11.19 15.24 -4.24
N LEU A 57 12.13 15.46 -5.17
CA LEU A 57 12.00 16.47 -6.21
C LEU A 57 10.98 16.05 -7.28
N ALA A 58 11.04 14.79 -7.73
CA ALA A 58 10.09 14.24 -8.70
C ALA A 58 8.65 14.26 -8.17
N ASP A 59 8.43 13.87 -6.90
CA ASP A 59 7.10 13.89 -6.28
C ASP A 59 6.53 15.31 -6.17
N ARG A 60 7.38 16.31 -5.89
CA ARG A 60 6.96 17.73 -5.90
C ARG A 60 6.62 18.24 -7.30
N VAL A 61 7.41 17.88 -8.31
CA VAL A 61 7.15 18.28 -9.69
C VAL A 61 5.86 17.64 -10.22
N ALA A 62 5.62 16.36 -9.91
CA ALA A 62 4.38 15.67 -10.26
C ALA A 62 3.16 16.30 -9.57
N ALA A 63 3.26 16.65 -8.28
CA ALA A 63 2.18 17.30 -7.54
C ALA A 63 1.82 18.69 -8.08
N VAL A 64 2.83 19.47 -8.51
CA VAL A 64 2.60 20.80 -9.10
C VAL A 64 2.05 20.69 -10.52
N GLY A 65 2.60 19.79 -11.34
CA GLY A 65 2.16 19.58 -12.73
C GLY A 65 0.75 18.98 -12.84
N GLY A 66 0.29 18.24 -11.83
CA GLY A 66 -1.05 17.65 -11.78
C GLY A 66 -2.14 18.53 -11.14
N SER A 67 -1.79 19.74 -10.69
CA SER A 67 -2.76 20.63 -10.01
C SER A 67 -3.67 21.34 -11.01
N TRP A 68 -4.96 21.46 -10.66
CA TRP A 68 -5.93 22.27 -11.41
C TRP A 68 -5.50 23.73 -11.57
N GLY A 69 -4.80 24.30 -10.58
CA GLY A 69 -4.28 25.67 -10.65
C GLY A 69 -3.18 25.84 -11.70
N PHE A 70 -2.33 24.81 -11.89
CA PHE A 70 -1.29 24.82 -12.92
C PHE A 70 -1.89 24.79 -14.33
N ILE A 71 -2.92 23.97 -14.55
CA ILE A 71 -3.62 23.88 -15.84
C ILE A 71 -4.23 25.24 -16.23
N VAL A 72 -4.93 25.89 -15.29
CA VAL A 72 -5.54 27.20 -15.52
C VAL A 72 -4.47 28.26 -15.79
N GLY A 73 -3.42 28.32 -14.96
CA GLY A 73 -2.32 29.28 -15.13
C GLY A 73 -1.59 29.10 -16.46
N PHE A 74 -1.32 27.85 -16.85
CA PHE A 74 -0.73 27.52 -18.14
C PHE A 74 -1.61 27.97 -19.31
N GLY A 75 -2.92 27.73 -19.25
CA GLY A 75 -3.87 28.21 -20.25
C GLY A 75 -3.89 29.74 -20.37
N VAL A 76 -3.82 30.47 -19.25
CA VAL A 76 -3.72 31.95 -19.26
C VAL A 76 -2.43 32.41 -19.95
N VAL A 77 -1.29 31.78 -19.66
CA VAL A 77 -0.01 32.11 -20.31
C VAL A 77 -0.09 31.88 -21.83
N LEU A 78 -0.71 30.77 -22.27
CA LEU A 78 -0.91 30.51 -23.70
C LEU A 78 -1.79 31.59 -24.35
N LEU A 79 -2.90 31.97 -23.72
CA LEU A 79 -3.79 33.02 -24.22
C LEU A 79 -3.08 34.38 -24.32
N VAL A 80 -2.28 34.73 -23.31
CA VAL A 80 -1.47 35.96 -23.31
C VAL A 80 -0.43 35.90 -24.44
N TRP A 81 0.28 34.78 -24.60
CA TRP A 81 1.27 34.62 -25.67
C TRP A 81 0.65 34.75 -27.06
N THR A 82 -0.46 34.05 -27.31
CA THR A 82 -1.20 34.12 -28.56
C THR A 82 -1.70 35.53 -28.84
N SER A 83 -2.32 36.20 -27.85
CA SER A 83 -2.85 37.56 -28.01
C SER A 83 -1.74 38.60 -28.27
N LEU A 84 -0.60 38.44 -27.60
CA LEU A 84 0.56 39.31 -27.82
C LEU A 84 1.11 39.18 -29.24
N ASN A 85 1.23 37.96 -29.75
CA ASN A 85 1.81 37.68 -31.07
C ASN A 85 0.84 37.90 -32.23
N SER A 86 -0.48 37.81 -32.03
CA SER A 86 -1.48 37.96 -33.11
C SER A 86 -2.11 39.34 -33.21
N GLY A 87 -2.20 40.10 -32.13
CA GLY A 87 -2.93 41.37 -32.12
C GLY A 87 -2.11 42.55 -31.61
N VAL A 88 -1.36 42.35 -30.52
CA VAL A 88 -0.69 43.46 -29.83
C VAL A 88 0.58 43.89 -30.55
N LEU A 89 1.46 42.97 -30.94
CA LEU A 89 2.69 43.31 -31.68
C LEU A 89 2.38 43.91 -33.05
N GLU A 90 1.44 43.28 -33.78
CA GLU A 90 1.01 43.76 -35.09
C GLU A 90 0.38 45.16 -35.01
N ALA A 91 -0.45 45.44 -33.99
CA ALA A 91 -1.01 46.77 -33.75
C ALA A 91 0.04 47.82 -33.31
N LEU A 92 1.14 47.40 -32.69
CA LEU A 92 2.27 48.27 -32.33
C LEU A 92 3.31 48.44 -33.46
N GLY A 93 3.11 47.83 -34.62
CA GLY A 93 4.03 47.93 -35.77
C GLY A 93 5.35 47.18 -35.58
N LEU A 94 5.47 46.36 -34.54
CA LEU A 94 6.57 45.44 -34.32
C LEU A 94 6.18 44.09 -34.96
N GLY A 95 6.99 43.58 -35.89
CA GLY A 95 6.69 42.30 -36.55
C GLY A 95 6.45 41.18 -35.53
N PRO A 96 5.47 40.28 -35.77
CA PRO A 96 5.14 39.20 -34.83
C PRO A 96 6.35 38.28 -34.64
N PHE A 97 6.68 37.97 -33.38
CA PHE A 97 7.79 37.07 -33.05
C PHE A 97 7.45 35.60 -33.40
N ASP A 98 6.21 35.18 -33.17
CA ASP A 98 5.69 33.86 -33.52
C ASP A 98 4.32 34.02 -34.22
N ALA A 99 4.34 34.30 -35.53
CA ALA A 99 3.13 34.50 -36.32
C ALA A 99 2.32 33.19 -36.45
N TYR A 100 1.00 33.32 -36.62
CA TYR A 100 0.14 32.17 -36.93
C TYR A 100 0.73 31.41 -38.14
N PRO A 101 1.02 30.11 -38.03
CA PRO A 101 0.43 29.10 -37.13
C PRO A 101 1.17 28.77 -35.80
N PHE A 102 1.96 29.69 -35.23
CA PHE A 102 2.67 29.55 -33.93
C PHE A 102 3.66 28.38 -33.86
N ILE A 103 4.65 28.37 -34.76
CA ILE A 103 5.62 27.28 -34.87
C ILE A 103 6.46 27.14 -33.60
N PHE A 104 6.88 28.26 -33.01
CA PHE A 104 7.72 28.23 -31.81
C PHE A 104 6.95 27.70 -30.60
N LEU A 105 5.72 28.18 -30.39
CA LEU A 105 4.85 27.68 -29.34
C LEU A 105 4.59 26.19 -29.49
N ASN A 106 4.29 25.73 -30.70
CA ASN A 106 4.03 24.32 -30.97
C ASN A 106 5.26 23.43 -30.69
N LEU A 107 6.45 23.91 -31.04
CA LEU A 107 7.70 23.23 -30.73
C LEU A 107 7.93 23.11 -29.22
N MET A 108 7.69 24.17 -28.45
CA MET A 108 7.80 24.17 -27.00
C MET A 108 6.79 23.21 -26.34
N LEU A 109 5.54 23.23 -26.78
CA LEU A 109 4.50 22.31 -26.30
C LEU A 109 4.84 20.85 -26.59
N SER A 110 5.38 20.57 -27.77
CA SER A 110 5.80 19.22 -28.16
C SER A 110 6.93 18.70 -27.28
N MET A 111 7.93 19.54 -26.99
CA MET A 111 9.02 19.19 -26.06
C MET A 111 8.51 18.97 -24.63
N LEU A 112 7.60 19.82 -24.16
CA LEU A 112 7.01 19.68 -22.83
C LEU A 112 6.25 18.35 -22.70
N ALA A 113 5.42 18.03 -23.69
CA ALA A 113 4.67 16.77 -23.73
C ALA A 113 5.60 15.53 -23.79
N ALA A 114 6.68 15.60 -24.57
CA ALA A 114 7.65 14.51 -24.68
C ALA A 114 8.34 14.19 -23.34
N VAL A 115 8.64 15.21 -22.53
CA VAL A 115 9.22 15.02 -21.19
C VAL A 115 8.17 14.61 -20.15
N GLN A 116 6.90 15.00 -20.34
CA GLN A 116 5.82 14.64 -19.41
C GLN A 116 5.58 13.13 -19.35
N ALA A 117 5.54 12.42 -20.47
CA ALA A 117 5.19 10.99 -20.49
C ALA A 117 6.14 10.11 -19.64
N PRO A 118 7.49 10.23 -19.73
CA PRO A 118 8.40 9.51 -18.86
C PRO A 118 8.31 9.92 -17.39
N VAL A 119 8.09 11.20 -17.08
CA VAL A 119 7.94 11.68 -15.70
C VAL A 119 6.68 11.09 -15.07
N ILE A 120 5.57 11.07 -15.81
CA ILE A 120 4.32 10.42 -15.38
C ILE A 120 4.57 8.92 -15.17
N LEU A 121 5.24 8.24 -16.10
CA LEU A 121 5.55 6.82 -15.99
C LEU A 121 6.44 6.50 -14.77
N MET A 122 7.44 7.34 -14.49
CA MET A 122 8.30 7.22 -13.31
C MET A 122 7.49 7.40 -12.02
N SER A 123 6.59 8.38 -11.97
CA SER A 123 5.68 8.59 -10.84
C SER A 123 4.74 7.40 -10.66
N GLN A 124 4.17 6.87 -11.74
CA GLN A 124 3.30 5.69 -11.71
C GLN A 124 4.05 4.45 -11.22
N ASN A 125 5.26 4.19 -11.74
CA ASN A 125 6.08 3.05 -11.31
C ASN A 125 6.43 3.14 -9.81
N ARG A 126 6.70 4.36 -9.31
CA ARG A 126 6.93 4.58 -7.87
C ARG A 126 5.68 4.31 -7.04
N GLN A 127 4.52 4.84 -7.45
CA GLN A 127 3.25 4.60 -6.74
C GLN A 127 2.91 3.11 -6.72
N ALA A 128 3.03 2.40 -7.85
CA ALA A 128 2.78 0.97 -7.93
C ALA A 128 3.70 0.15 -6.99
N MET A 129 4.96 0.56 -6.82
CA MET A 129 5.86 -0.07 -5.86
C MET A 129 5.44 0.18 -4.42
N LYS A 130 5.05 1.42 -4.07
CA LYS A 130 4.52 1.76 -2.73
C LYS A 130 3.25 0.96 -2.45
N ASP A 131 2.31 0.91 -3.39
CA ASP A 131 1.05 0.17 -3.28
C ASP A 131 1.28 -1.33 -3.07
N ARG A 132 2.25 -1.92 -3.79
CA ARG A 132 2.62 -3.34 -3.64
C ARG A 132 3.18 -3.65 -2.25
N ILE A 133 3.98 -2.74 -1.68
CA ILE A 133 4.54 -2.90 -0.33
C ILE A 133 3.41 -2.81 0.70
N THR A 134 2.58 -1.78 0.61
CA THR A 134 1.41 -1.60 1.50
C THR A 134 0.49 -2.81 1.45
N ALA A 135 0.16 -3.33 0.26
CA ALA A 135 -0.70 -4.51 0.11
C ALA A 135 -0.08 -5.77 0.74
N ARG A 136 1.25 -5.95 0.64
CA ARG A 136 1.94 -7.06 1.32
C ARG A 136 1.89 -6.92 2.83
N HIS A 137 2.12 -5.72 3.34
CA HIS A 137 2.05 -5.43 4.77
C HIS A 137 0.64 -5.66 5.33
N ASP A 138 -0.39 -5.16 4.65
CA ASP A 138 -1.79 -5.35 5.04
C ASP A 138 -2.18 -6.83 5.08
N TYR A 139 -1.70 -7.61 4.10
CA TYR A 139 -1.88 -9.07 4.10
C TYR A 139 -1.22 -9.73 5.31
N GLU A 140 0.02 -9.36 5.64
CA GLU A 140 0.75 -9.91 6.79
C GLU A 140 0.07 -9.57 8.12
N VAL A 141 -0.41 -8.33 8.29
CA VAL A 141 -1.17 -7.89 9.47
C VAL A 141 -2.50 -8.63 9.60
N ASN A 142 -3.23 -8.81 8.49
CA ASN A 142 -4.49 -9.54 8.48
C ASN A 142 -4.28 -11.01 8.85
N LEU A 143 -3.28 -11.66 8.26
CA LEU A 143 -2.93 -13.04 8.60
C LEU A 143 -2.57 -13.17 10.08
N ARG A 144 -1.75 -12.27 10.62
CA ARG A 144 -1.43 -12.23 12.07
C ARG A 144 -2.68 -12.11 12.93
N THR A 145 -3.60 -11.21 12.57
CA THR A 145 -4.84 -11.00 13.33
C THR A 145 -5.68 -12.28 13.36
N GLN A 146 -5.78 -12.99 12.23
CA GLN A 146 -6.47 -14.28 12.18
C GLN A 146 -5.81 -15.33 13.10
N LEU A 147 -4.48 -15.40 13.11
CA LEU A 147 -3.74 -16.30 13.99
C LEU A 147 -3.97 -16.00 15.48
N GLU A 148 -3.98 -14.72 15.85
CA GLU A 148 -4.26 -14.29 17.23
C GLU A 148 -5.70 -14.63 17.64
N ILE A 149 -6.68 -14.44 16.76
CA ILE A 149 -8.08 -14.83 16.99
C ILE A 149 -8.19 -16.34 17.21
N LEU A 150 -7.61 -17.16 16.34
CA LEU A 150 -7.66 -18.62 16.46
C LEU A 150 -7.00 -19.11 17.75
N ARG A 151 -5.88 -18.50 18.13
CA ARG A 151 -5.21 -18.77 19.41
C ARG A 151 -6.10 -18.42 20.60
N LEU A 152 -6.84 -17.30 20.52
CA LEU A 152 -7.77 -16.89 21.56
C LEU A 152 -8.97 -17.85 21.65
N SER A 153 -9.56 -18.24 20.52
CA SER A 153 -10.66 -19.21 20.46
C SER A 153 -10.26 -20.56 21.08
N HIS A 154 -9.07 -21.06 20.76
CA HIS A 154 -8.58 -22.31 21.35
C HIS A 154 -8.39 -22.20 22.88
N ARG A 155 -7.93 -21.05 23.39
CA ARG A 155 -7.85 -20.81 24.84
C ARG A 155 -9.23 -20.77 25.48
N ILE A 156 -10.21 -20.15 24.83
CA ILE A 156 -11.61 -20.11 25.31
C ILE A 156 -12.19 -21.53 25.36
N GLU A 157 -12.00 -22.35 24.34
CA GLU A 157 -12.45 -23.74 24.34
C GLU A 157 -11.77 -24.58 25.43
N MET A 158 -10.47 -24.39 25.66
CA MET A 158 -9.75 -25.06 26.74
C MET A 158 -10.33 -24.69 28.10
N LEU A 159 -10.55 -23.40 28.36
CA LEU A 159 -11.20 -22.93 29.59
C LEU A 159 -12.63 -23.47 29.71
N ALA A 160 -13.41 -23.48 28.63
CA ALA A 160 -14.77 -24.02 28.63
C ALA A 160 -14.80 -25.51 28.99
N ARG A 161 -13.86 -26.31 28.45
CA ARG A 161 -13.70 -27.72 28.82
C ARG A 161 -13.31 -27.90 30.29
N GLU A 162 -12.44 -27.04 30.80
CA GLU A 162 -11.99 -27.09 32.20
C GLU A 162 -13.13 -26.71 33.17
N VAL A 163 -13.89 -25.66 32.85
CA VAL A 163 -15.11 -25.29 33.58
C VAL A 163 -16.15 -26.41 33.55
N HIS A 164 -16.36 -27.06 32.40
CA HIS A 164 -17.29 -28.18 32.30
C HIS A 164 -16.87 -29.37 33.18
N LYS A 165 -15.57 -29.64 33.31
CA LYS A 165 -15.05 -30.67 34.23
C LYS A 165 -15.22 -30.31 35.72
N LEU A 166 -15.24 -29.00 36.03
CA LEU A 166 -15.40 -28.48 37.38
C LEU A 166 -16.87 -28.25 37.76
N ALA A 167 -17.80 -28.28 36.80
CA ALA A 167 -19.23 -28.30 37.06
C ALA A 167 -19.59 -29.72 37.56
N PRO A 168 -19.83 -29.93 38.87
CA PRO A 168 -20.22 -31.23 39.37
C PRO A 168 -21.55 -31.63 38.72
N GLU A 169 -21.75 -32.93 38.50
CA GLU A 169 -23.03 -33.49 38.11
C GLU A 169 -24.13 -33.08 39.10
N THR A 170 -24.82 -31.97 38.84
CA THR A 170 -26.05 -31.60 39.53
C THR A 170 -27.27 -32.25 38.90
N GLU A 171 -27.09 -33.24 38.01
CA GLU A 171 -28.17 -34.03 37.44
C GLU A 171 -28.01 -35.51 37.79
N ASN A 172 -28.24 -35.84 39.06
CA ASN A 172 -28.56 -37.20 39.46
C ASN A 172 -30.04 -37.28 39.90
N PRO A 173 -30.97 -37.76 39.06
CA PRO A 173 -32.25 -38.24 39.52
C PRO A 173 -32.20 -39.76 39.76
N GLN A 174 -31.28 -40.24 40.59
CA GLN A 174 -31.55 -41.44 41.39
C GLN A 174 -32.37 -41.02 42.61
N THR A 175 -33.69 -40.97 42.44
CA THR A 175 -34.59 -41.19 43.58
C THR A 175 -34.53 -42.68 43.95
N PRO A 176 -34.04 -43.04 45.15
CA PRO A 176 -34.12 -44.40 45.63
C PRO A 176 -35.57 -44.74 45.98
N SER A 177 -35.96 -45.97 45.64
CA SER A 177 -37.20 -46.63 46.09
C SER A 177 -37.50 -46.38 47.58
N ALA A 178 -38.72 -45.94 47.89
CA ALA A 178 -39.29 -46.03 49.23
C ALA A 178 -40.82 -46.24 49.17
N LYS A 179 -41.20 -47.52 49.37
CA LYS A 179 -42.49 -48.09 49.82
C LYS A 179 -43.78 -47.78 49.07
#